data_AF-A0A7Z0TMI6-F1
#
_entry.id   AF-A0A7Z0TMI6-F1
#
_cell.length_a   1.000
_cell.length_b   1.000
_cell.length_c   1.000
_cell.angle_alpha   90.00
_cell.angle_beta   90.00
_cell.angle_gamma   90.00
#
_symmetry.space_group_name_H-M   'P 1'
#
loop_
_entity.id
_entity.type
_entity.pdbx_description
1 polymer ?
#
loop_
_entity_poly.entity_id
_entity_poly.type
_entity_poly.pdbx_seq_one_letter_code
_entity_poly.pdbx_strand_id
1 'polypeptide(L)' 'MKVRYTKRALAQIDQILTYIEAHSPQGTGHVRGRIVALMALLETYPHAGRTTTRAYVRRLPVNPYPYLIDYRVT' A
#
# COMPACT_ATOMS: atom_id res chain seq x y z
N MET A 1 6.50 12.56 -8.24
CA MET A 1 6.90 12.58 -6.81
C MET A 1 7.55 11.25 -6.47
N LYS A 2 8.44 11.17 -5.47
CA LYS A 2 9.06 9.88 -5.08
C LYS A 2 8.35 9.28 -3.87
N VAL A 3 7.89 8.03 -3.97
CA VAL A 3 7.33 7.34 -2.81
C VAL A 3 8.44 6.98 -1.82
N ARG A 4 8.21 7.25 -0.54
CA ARG A 4 9.08 6.88 0.56
C ARG A 4 8.29 6.08 1.58
N TYR A 5 8.87 4.97 2.04
CA TYR A 5 8.24 4.12 3.05
C TYR A 5 8.70 4.51 4.45
N THR A 6 7.77 4.50 5.39
CA THR A 6 8.14 4.50 6.81
C THR A 6 8.62 3.10 7.19
N LYS A 7 9.46 3.00 8.23
CA LYS A 7 9.89 1.68 8.77
C LYS A 7 8.69 0.81 9.14
N ARG A 8 7.65 1.41 9.73
CA ARG A 8 6.39 0.74 10.08
C ARG A 8 5.68 0.17 8.84
N ALA A 9 5.59 0.96 7.76
CA ALA A 9 4.93 0.50 6.53
C ALA A 9 5.66 -0.70 5.91
N LEU A 10 7.00 -0.68 5.88
CA LEU A 10 7.77 -1.83 5.39
C LEU A 10 7.53 -3.08 6.24
N ALA A 11 7.54 -2.96 7.57
CA ALA A 11 7.26 -4.08 8.46
C ALA A 11 5.84 -4.65 8.27
N GLN A 12 4.84 -3.79 8.04
CA GLN A 12 3.47 -4.23 7.76
C GLN A 12 3.35 -4.95 6.41
N ILE A 13 4.03 -4.45 5.37
CA ILE A 13 4.06 -5.11 4.06
C ILE A 13 4.71 -6.49 4.20
N ASP A 14 5.85 -6.58 4.89
CA ASP A 14 6.57 -7.83 5.12
C ASP A 14 5.72 -8.86 5.88
N GLN A 15 5.08 -8.44 6.98
CA GLN A 15 4.18 -9.29 7.76
C GLN A 15 3.00 -9.81 6.93
N ILE A 16 2.37 -8.94 6.12
CA ILE A 16 1.25 -9.32 5.25
C ILE A 16 1.71 -10.34 4.20
N LEU A 17 2.83 -10.09 3.52
CA LEU A 17 3.32 -10.97 2.47
C LEU A 17 3.78 -12.32 3.03
N THR A 18 4.46 -12.33 4.18
CA THR A 18 4.86 -13.56 4.89
C THR A 18 3.65 -14.38 5.30
N TYR A 19 2.61 -13.74 5.86
CA TYR A 19 1.38 -14.42 6.22
C TYR A 19 0.70 -15.05 5.01
N ILE A 20 0.55 -14.28 3.92
CA ILE A 20 -0.09 -14.79 2.70
C ILE A 20 0.75 -15.93 2.11
N GLU A 21 2.07 -15.85 2.12
CA GLU A 21 2.96 -16.84 1.50
C GLU A 21 2.83 -18.21 2.15
N ALA A 22 2.69 -18.24 3.48
CA ALA A 22 2.44 -19.46 4.23
C ALA A 22 1.11 -20.14 3.87
N HIS A 23 0.12 -19.40 3.36
CA HIS A 23 -1.22 -19.92 3.03
C HIS A 23 -1.44 -20.09 1.52
N SER A 24 -0.83 -19.23 0.69
CA SER A 24 -0.95 -19.19 -0.76
C SER A 24 0.23 -18.44 -1.37
N PRO A 25 1.29 -19.15 -1.81
CA PRO A 25 2.45 -18.53 -2.46
C PRO A 25 2.08 -17.72 -3.72
N GLN A 26 1.10 -18.19 -4.49
CA GLN A 26 0.57 -17.46 -5.65
C GLN A 26 -0.15 -16.17 -5.23
N GLY A 27 -0.91 -16.21 -4.15
CA GLY A 27 -1.59 -15.04 -3.58
C GLY A 27 -0.61 -13.93 -3.19
N THR A 28 0.55 -14.29 -2.64
CA THR A 28 1.61 -13.33 -2.28
C THR A 28 2.11 -12.57 -3.49
N GLY A 29 2.30 -13.26 -4.62
CA GLY A 29 2.69 -12.64 -5.89
C GLY A 29 1.69 -11.58 -6.35
N HIS A 30 0.39 -11.90 -6.30
CA HIS A 30 -0.65 -10.97 -6.73
C HIS A 30 -0.76 -9.74 -5.80
N VAL A 31 -0.72 -9.94 -4.49
CA VAL A 31 -0.79 -8.84 -3.51
C VAL A 31 0.45 -7.94 -3.62
N ARG A 32 1.64 -8.52 -3.72
CA ARG A 32 2.88 -7.76 -3.93
C ARG A 32 2.80 -6.93 -5.22
N GLY A 33 2.39 -7.55 -6.33
CA GLY A 33 2.24 -6.86 -7.62
C GLY A 33 1.24 -5.69 -7.52
N ARG A 34 0.13 -5.88 -6.82
CA ARG A 34 -0.86 -4.82 -6.62
C ARG A 34 -0.32 -3.65 -5.81
N ILE A 35 0.41 -3.93 -4.72
CA ILE A 35 1.05 -2.88 -3.92
C ILE A 35 2.02 -2.07 -4.79
N VAL A 36 2.91 -2.73 -5.53
CA VAL A 36 3.88 -2.07 -6.42
C VAL A 36 3.18 -1.17 -7.45
N ALA A 37 2.12 -1.66 -8.10
CA ALA A 37 1.36 -0.88 -9.06
C ALA A 37 0.72 0.38 -8.43
N LEU A 38 0.21 0.29 -7.20
CA LEU A 38 -0.35 1.43 -6.49
C LEU A 38 0.72 2.44 -6.05
N MET A 39 1.94 1.99 -5.75
CA MET A 39 3.06 2.90 -5.46
C MET A 39 3.45 3.70 -6.70
N ALA A 40 3.56 3.05 -7.86
CA ALA A 40 3.80 3.73 -9.13
C ALA A 40 2.67 4.72 -9.49
N LEU A 41 1.41 4.34 -9.20
CA LEU A 41 0.28 5.25 -9.34
C LEU A 41 0.42 6.48 -8.43
N LEU A 42 0.85 6.32 -7.17
CA LEU A 42 1.04 7.44 -6.25
C LEU A 42 2.23 8.35 -6.62
N GLU A 43 3.25 7.83 -7.29
CA GLU A 43 4.33 8.66 -7.83
C GLU A 43 3.85 9.62 -8.92
N THR A 44 2.88 9.17 -9.72
CA THR A 44 2.27 9.92 -10.83
C THR A 44 1.10 10.78 -10.37
N TYR A 45 0.24 10.25 -9.48
CA TYR A 45 -0.98 10.87 -8.97
C TYR A 45 -0.99 10.88 -7.44
N PRO A 46 -0.20 11.76 -6.78
CA PRO A 46 -0.05 11.81 -5.33
C PRO A 46 -1.35 12.09 -4.56
N HIS A 47 -2.40 12.55 -5.25
CA HIS A 47 -3.68 12.89 -4.63
C HIS A 47 -4.79 11.88 -4.93
N ALA A 48 -4.46 10.72 -5.53
CA ALA A 48 -5.44 9.68 -5.89
C ALA A 48 -6.14 9.03 -4.68
N GLY A 49 -5.56 9.16 -3.48
CA GLY A 49 -6.15 8.66 -2.23
C GLY A 49 -7.17 9.64 -1.66
N ARG A 50 -8.25 9.11 -1.08
CA ARG A 50 -9.30 9.89 -0.42
C ARG A 50 -8.76 10.50 0.87
N THR A 51 -9.14 11.73 1.19
CA THR A 51 -8.83 12.35 2.47
C THR A 51 -9.51 11.59 3.60
N THR A 52 -8.82 11.46 4.73
CA THR A 52 -9.38 10.89 5.95
C THR A 52 -9.73 11.99 6.95
N THR A 53 -10.39 11.62 8.05
CA THR A 53 -10.62 12.53 9.18
C THR A 53 -9.32 12.95 9.87
N ARG A 54 -8.23 12.18 9.68
CA ARG A 54 -6.90 12.55 10.18
C ARG A 54 -6.24 13.51 9.21
N ALA A 55 -5.91 14.70 9.70
CA ALA A 55 -5.27 15.75 8.91
C ALA A 55 -4.03 15.22 8.16
N TYR A 56 -3.91 15.65 6.89
CA TYR A 56 -2.83 15.31 5.96
C TYR A 56 -2.73 13.83 5.57
N VAL A 57 -3.58 12.95 6.10
CA VAL A 57 -3.58 11.53 5.75
C VAL A 57 -4.60 11.25 4.65
N ARG A 58 -4.09 10.64 3.59
CA ARG A 58 -4.85 10.09 2.47
C ARG A 58 -4.86 8.57 2.56
N ARG A 59 -5.95 7.98 2.12
CA ARG A 59 -6.15 6.53 2.11
C ARG A 59 -6.44 6.04 0.70
N LEU A 60 -5.70 5.02 0.27
CA LEU A 60 -5.88 4.35 -1.01
C LEU A 60 -6.19 2.86 -0.77
N PRO A 61 -7.36 2.35 -1.20
CA PRO A 61 -7.69 0.94 -1.04
C PRO A 61 -6.90 0.05 -2.01
N VAL A 62 -6.48 -1.13 -1.54
CA VAL A 62 -5.71 -2.11 -2.32
C VAL A 62 -6.66 -3.11 -3.02
N ASN A 63 -7.69 -2.62 -3.70
CA ASN A 63 -8.69 -3.48 -4.33
C ASN A 63 -8.05 -4.47 -5.33
N PRO A 64 -8.48 -5.74 -5.36
CA PRO A 64 -9.62 -6.33 -4.62
C PRO A 64 -9.27 -6.84 -3.20
N TYR A 65 -8.06 -6.59 -2.70
CA TYR A 65 -7.60 -7.10 -1.40
C TYR A 65 -8.06 -6.22 -0.24
N PRO A 66 -8.28 -6.80 0.96
CA PRO A 66 -8.81 -6.10 2.13
C PRO A 66 -7.75 -5.25 2.86
N TYR A 67 -6.84 -4.60 2.12
CA TYR A 67 -5.79 -3.75 2.68
C TYR A 67 -5.98 -2.29 2.30
N LEU A 68 -5.47 -1.40 3.15
CA LEU A 68 -5.53 0.05 2.99
C LEU A 68 -4.13 0.63 3.08
N ILE A 69 -3.79 1.55 2.18
CA ILE A 69 -2.54 2.29 2.20
C ILE A 69 -2.84 3.69 2.72
N ASP A 70 -2.38 3.98 3.93
CA ASP A 70 -2.40 5.32 4.50
C ASP A 70 -1.08 6.03 4.20
N TYR A 71 -1.16 7.22 3.62
CA TYR A 71 0.02 7.99 3.22
C TYR A 71 -0.21 9.50 3.37
N ARG A 72 0.87 10.26 3.19
CA ARG A 72 0.87 11.74 3.17
C ARG A 72 1.57 12.22 1.91
N VAL A 73 1.18 13.40 1.45
CA VAL A 73 1.93 14.15 0.42
C VAL A 73 2.72 15.22 1.17
N THR A 74 4.04 15.19 1.03
CA THR A 74 5.00 16.07 1.72
C THR A 74 5.93 16.70 0.72
#